data_AF-A0A3N5IIQ7-F1
#
_entry.id   AF-A0A3N5IIQ7-F1
#
_cell.length_a   1.000
_cell.length_b   1.000
_cell.length_c   1.000
_cell.angle_alpha   90.00
_cell.angle_beta   90.00
_cell.angle_gamma   90.00
#
_symmetry.space_group_name_H-M   'P 1'
#
loop_
_entity.id
_entity.type
_entity.pdbx_description
1 polymer ?
#
loop_
_entity_poly.entity_id
_entity_poly.type
_entity_poly.pdbx_seq_one_letter_code
_entity_poly.pdbx_strand_id
1 'polypeptide(L)'
;MADQEPSPAVGGTLAAQRPIPVRFPSRVQLPESVSMTTAVASKSSNAPERGETRDSHSGKTRESRKGQPREQRVNRAADVEAAQQRDLRRDIFGLAMVAATVMLLVSLVTRDPSDPITTPAWPLRLLYTPDVTHYPLNDTVTNACGYWGAYFSSMWIDAIGISVLVVIIAGGMVAFAILGGGRINAPVLRSLGATVIVLALSTAACLAPIRPDGFPAVGAGGYLGAMGSIFLQEHFALPGAWILTLTVLIIGMLLTTDYALWYA
;
A
#
# COMPACT_ATOMS: atom_id res chain seq x y z
N MET A 1 -42.59 2.74 55.61
CA MET A 1 -43.56 3.85 55.64
C MET A 1 -42.86 5.03 54.98
N ALA A 2 -42.83 5.02 53.65
CA ALA A 2 -43.86 5.59 52.78
C ALA A 2 -43.74 7.11 52.77
N ASP A 3 -43.10 7.63 51.72
CA ASP A 3 -43.66 8.71 50.92
C ASP A 3 -42.95 8.72 49.56
N GLN A 4 -43.70 8.22 48.58
CA GLN A 4 -43.33 8.08 47.18
C GLN A 4 -44.26 9.04 46.43
N GLU A 5 -43.73 10.20 46.03
CA GLU A 5 -44.43 11.10 45.11
C GLU A 5 -44.27 10.58 43.66
N PRO A 6 -45.37 10.40 42.91
CA PRO A 6 -45.33 10.14 41.48
C PRO A 6 -45.54 11.45 40.69
N SER A 7 -44.70 11.70 39.68
CA SER A 7 -44.86 12.82 38.73
C SER A 7 -44.68 12.30 37.29
N PRO A 8 -45.40 12.86 36.31
CA PRO A 8 -46.21 12.07 35.40
C PRO A 8 -45.58 11.74 34.04
N ALA A 9 -46.19 10.71 33.44
CA ALA A 9 -46.06 10.30 32.05
C ALA A 9 -46.13 11.46 31.06
N VAL A 10 -45.15 11.52 30.15
CA VAL A 10 -45.25 12.24 28.87
C VAL A 10 -45.40 11.19 27.79
N GLY A 11 -46.65 11.00 27.35
CA GLY A 11 -47.02 10.27 26.14
C GLY A 11 -47.29 11.23 24.99
N GLY A 12 -47.02 10.77 23.77
CA GLY A 12 -47.40 11.37 22.49
C GLY A 12 -46.41 12.44 22.01
N THR A 13 -45.88 12.39 20.79
CA THR A 13 -46.60 12.11 19.55
C THR A 13 -45.58 11.76 18.46
N LEU A 14 -45.63 10.52 17.97
CA LEU A 14 -45.01 10.07 16.72
C LEU A 14 -45.74 10.77 15.56
N ALA A 15 -45.22 11.93 15.14
CA ALA A 15 -45.66 12.60 13.93
C ALA A 15 -45.01 11.90 12.73
N ALA A 16 -45.86 11.18 12.00
CA ALA A 16 -45.59 10.53 10.72
C ALA A 16 -44.82 11.43 9.75
N GLN A 17 -43.56 11.08 9.52
CA GLN A 17 -42.72 11.70 8.50
C GLN A 17 -43.11 11.12 7.14
N ARG A 18 -43.79 11.94 6.32
CA ARG A 18 -44.23 11.57 4.98
C ARG A 18 -43.02 11.30 4.08
N PRO A 19 -43.05 10.25 3.23
CA PRO A 19 -41.95 9.98 2.30
C PRO A 19 -41.89 11.06 1.21
N ILE A 20 -40.70 11.66 1.06
CA ILE A 20 -40.38 12.61 0.00
C ILE A 20 -40.25 11.84 -1.32
N PRO A 21 -40.96 12.22 -2.40
CA PRO A 21 -40.81 11.57 -3.70
C PRO A 21 -39.48 11.97 -4.34
N VAL A 22 -38.53 11.03 -4.39
CA VAL A 22 -37.26 11.20 -5.09
C VAL A 22 -37.49 10.96 -6.58
N ARG A 23 -37.50 12.06 -7.35
CA ARG A 23 -37.67 12.06 -8.80
C ARG A 23 -36.32 11.74 -9.44
N PHE A 24 -36.15 10.54 -9.98
CA PHE A 24 -34.97 10.14 -10.75
C PHE A 24 -34.93 10.88 -12.10
N PRO A 25 -33.86 11.66 -12.41
CA PRO A 25 -33.64 12.12 -13.77
C PRO A 25 -33.09 10.97 -14.64
N SER A 26 -33.73 10.87 -15.78
CA SER A 26 -33.52 9.95 -16.90
C SER A 26 -32.09 9.94 -17.44
N ARG A 27 -31.65 8.74 -17.85
CA ARG A 27 -30.67 8.42 -18.91
C ARG A 27 -29.74 9.56 -19.34
N VAL A 28 -28.50 9.52 -18.87
CA VAL A 28 -27.38 10.14 -19.60
C VAL A 28 -26.83 9.12 -20.60
N GLN A 29 -26.99 9.47 -21.87
CA GLN A 29 -26.50 8.77 -23.04
C GLN A 29 -24.96 8.88 -23.11
N LEU A 30 -24.26 7.75 -23.15
CA LEU A 30 -22.82 7.72 -23.44
C LEU A 30 -22.64 7.57 -24.96
N PRO A 31 -21.87 8.45 -25.64
CA PRO A 31 -21.61 8.35 -27.06
C PRO A 31 -20.63 7.21 -27.40
N GLU A 32 -20.90 6.61 -28.55
CA GLU A 32 -20.15 5.57 -29.23
C GLU A 32 -18.70 5.97 -29.58
N SER A 33 -17.85 4.94 -29.61
CA SER A 33 -16.72 4.74 -30.53
C SER A 33 -15.75 5.89 -30.79
N VAL A 34 -14.52 5.74 -30.31
CA VAL A 34 -13.34 6.23 -31.02
C VAL A 34 -12.27 5.13 -31.05
N SER A 35 -12.19 4.48 -32.21
CA SER A 35 -11.06 3.66 -32.64
C SER A 35 -9.82 4.53 -32.77
N MET A 36 -8.74 4.21 -32.06
CA MET A 36 -7.41 4.69 -32.39
C MET A 36 -6.57 3.54 -32.94
N THR A 37 -6.63 3.42 -34.26
CA THR A 37 -5.60 2.81 -35.10
C THR A 37 -4.46 3.82 -35.21
N THR A 38 -3.25 3.50 -34.72
CA THR A 38 -2.04 4.13 -35.26
C THR A 38 -0.84 3.20 -35.22
N ALA A 39 -0.40 2.89 -36.44
CA ALA A 39 0.85 2.34 -36.92
C ALA A 39 2.04 2.25 -35.94
N VAL A 40 2.56 1.04 -35.75
CA VAL A 40 3.97 0.81 -35.39
C VAL A 40 4.72 0.36 -36.63
N ALA A 41 5.70 1.18 -36.99
CA ALA A 41 6.48 1.10 -38.20
C ALA A 41 7.51 -0.04 -38.17
N SER A 42 7.56 -0.70 -39.32
CA SER A 42 8.61 -1.59 -39.80
C SER A 42 9.98 -0.91 -39.87
N LYS A 43 11.01 -1.57 -39.33
CA LYS A 43 12.44 -1.40 -39.67
C LYS A 43 13.17 -2.67 -39.20
N SER A 44 13.27 -3.73 -40.00
CA SER A 44 14.12 -3.93 -41.18
C SER A 44 15.60 -3.59 -40.96
N SER A 45 16.42 -4.62 -41.21
CA SER A 45 17.83 -4.57 -41.68
C SER A 45 18.94 -4.53 -40.63
N ASN A 46 19.54 -5.72 -40.42
CA ASN A 46 20.96 -6.05 -40.70
C ASN A 46 21.66 -6.81 -39.57
N ALA A 47 21.70 -8.13 -39.75
CA ALA A 47 22.71 -9.00 -39.15
C ALA A 47 23.74 -9.36 -40.24
N PRO A 48 25.05 -9.23 -40.00
CA PRO A 48 26.05 -9.93 -40.77
C PRO A 48 26.52 -11.18 -40.03
N GLU A 49 26.60 -12.27 -40.79
CA GLU A 49 27.36 -13.48 -40.51
C GLU A 49 28.88 -13.23 -40.47
N ARG A 50 29.60 -14.30 -40.09
CA ARG A 50 31.07 -14.54 -40.08
C ARG A 50 31.79 -13.98 -38.88
N GLY A 51 32.71 -14.70 -38.25
CA GLY A 51 33.37 -15.93 -38.64
C GLY A 51 34.66 -15.98 -37.81
N GLU A 52 34.88 -17.14 -37.21
CA GLU A 52 36.17 -17.75 -36.87
C GLU A 52 37.45 -16.92 -37.06
N THR A 53 38.24 -16.75 -36.00
CA THR A 53 39.70 -16.97 -36.08
C THR A 53 40.34 -17.09 -34.71
N ARG A 54 41.13 -18.15 -34.62
CA ARG A 54 42.14 -18.54 -33.64
C ARG A 54 43.22 -17.47 -33.39
N ASP A 55 43.93 -17.71 -32.28
CA ASP A 55 45.36 -17.47 -32.04
C ASP A 55 45.78 -16.37 -31.04
N SER A 56 46.20 -16.84 -29.86
CA SER A 56 47.57 -16.74 -29.35
C SER A 56 48.38 -15.50 -29.73
N HIS A 57 48.59 -14.58 -28.79
CA HIS A 57 49.89 -13.96 -28.49
C HIS A 57 49.76 -13.04 -27.26
N SER A 58 50.50 -13.35 -26.20
CA SER A 58 51.85 -12.80 -25.97
C SER A 58 51.77 -11.50 -25.19
N GLY A 59 52.32 -11.53 -23.98
CA GLY A 59 52.36 -10.40 -23.08
C GLY A 59 53.06 -9.21 -23.70
N LYS A 60 52.55 -8.01 -23.40
CA LYS A 60 53.31 -6.78 -23.51
C LYS A 60 52.65 -5.66 -22.72
N THR A 61 53.52 -4.95 -21.99
CA THR A 61 53.44 -3.52 -21.64
C THR A 61 52.41 -3.07 -20.59
N ARG A 62 52.80 -3.25 -19.32
CA ARG A 62 52.57 -2.28 -18.24
C ARG A 62 53.36 -0.98 -18.49
N GLU A 63 53.13 -0.28 -19.60
CA GLU A 63 53.84 0.99 -19.82
C GLU A 63 53.15 1.89 -20.87
N SER A 64 51.88 2.25 -20.64
CA SER A 64 51.30 3.40 -21.36
C SER A 64 50.08 3.96 -20.62
N ARG A 65 50.31 4.57 -19.45
CA ARG A 65 49.27 5.29 -18.70
C ARG A 65 49.46 6.82 -18.70
N LYS A 66 50.37 7.34 -19.53
CA LYS A 66 50.74 8.77 -19.52
C LYS A 66 50.22 9.60 -20.70
N GLY A 67 49.49 9.01 -21.64
CA GLY A 67 49.06 9.71 -22.86
C GLY A 67 47.63 9.39 -23.32
N GLN A 68 46.66 9.27 -22.42
CA GLN A 68 45.26 9.17 -22.86
C GLN A 68 44.82 10.49 -23.54
N PRO A 69 44.32 10.46 -24.79
CA PRO A 69 43.88 11.64 -25.52
C PRO A 69 42.79 12.39 -24.75
N ARG A 70 42.82 13.73 -24.77
CA ARG A 70 41.92 14.62 -24.00
C ARG A 70 40.44 14.23 -24.16
N GLU A 71 40.03 13.79 -25.35
CA GLU A 71 38.66 13.33 -25.63
C GLU A 71 38.24 12.10 -24.81
N GLN A 72 39.14 11.12 -24.60
CA GLN A 72 38.83 9.96 -23.76
C GLN A 72 38.67 10.31 -22.28
N ARG A 73 39.33 11.39 -21.80
CA ARG A 73 39.16 11.86 -20.42
C ARG A 73 37.83 12.58 -20.23
N VAL A 74 37.40 13.35 -21.22
CA VAL A 74 36.12 14.07 -21.20
C VAL A 74 34.95 13.07 -21.26
N ASN A 75 35.01 12.09 -22.17
CA ASN A 75 33.97 11.06 -22.26
C ASN A 75 33.88 10.25 -20.97
N ARG A 76 35.03 9.86 -20.37
CA ARG A 76 35.05 9.14 -19.10
C ARG A 76 34.49 9.96 -17.93
N ALA A 77 34.76 11.27 -17.88
CA ALA A 77 34.21 12.13 -16.84
C ALA A 77 32.69 12.27 -16.98
N ALA A 78 32.20 12.45 -18.21
CA ALA A 78 30.77 12.48 -18.51
C ALA A 78 30.06 11.15 -18.21
N ASP A 79 30.70 10.01 -18.50
CA ASP A 79 30.16 8.68 -18.19
C ASP A 79 30.09 8.43 -16.68
N VAL A 80 31.09 8.89 -15.92
CA VAL A 80 31.11 8.80 -14.44
C VAL A 80 30.06 9.73 -13.83
N GLU A 81 29.92 10.96 -14.33
CA GLU A 81 28.86 11.89 -13.87
C GLU A 81 27.46 11.36 -14.20
N ALA A 82 27.26 10.76 -15.38
CA ALA A 82 25.99 10.16 -15.79
C ALA A 82 25.66 8.88 -15.00
N ALA A 83 26.67 8.06 -14.67
CA ALA A 83 26.50 6.90 -13.78
C ALA A 83 26.17 7.35 -12.35
N GLN A 84 26.90 8.34 -11.81
CA GLN A 84 26.69 8.88 -10.47
C GLN A 84 25.33 9.58 -10.31
N GLN A 85 24.82 10.22 -11.36
CA GLN A 85 23.47 10.81 -11.36
C GLN A 85 22.35 9.76 -11.31
N ARG A 86 22.57 8.55 -11.83
CA ARG A 86 21.56 7.48 -11.84
C ARG A 86 21.36 6.82 -10.47
N ASP A 87 22.32 6.96 -9.56
CA ASP A 87 22.25 6.34 -8.24
C ASP A 87 21.62 7.28 -7.18
N LEU A 88 21.90 8.59 -7.23
CA LEU A 88 21.41 9.52 -6.19
C LEU A 88 19.88 9.62 -6.11
N ARG A 89 19.17 9.67 -7.25
CA ARG A 89 17.69 9.75 -7.25
C ARG A 89 17.07 8.49 -6.63
N ARG A 90 17.66 7.34 -6.95
CA ARG A 90 17.21 6.03 -6.45
C ARG A 90 17.50 5.90 -4.96
N ASP A 91 18.66 6.36 -4.51
CA ASP A 91 19.07 6.32 -3.11
C ASP A 91 18.21 7.26 -2.25
N ILE A 92 17.91 8.47 -2.72
CA ILE A 92 17.00 9.39 -2.04
C ILE A 92 15.59 8.79 -1.94
N PHE A 93 15.09 8.20 -3.02
CA PHE A 93 13.77 7.55 -3.02
C PHE A 93 13.74 6.35 -2.06
N GLY A 94 14.78 5.51 -2.10
CA GLY A 94 14.92 4.40 -1.18
C GLY A 94 14.96 4.85 0.28
N LEU A 95 15.76 5.86 0.59
CA LEU A 95 15.88 6.43 1.93
C LEU A 95 14.55 7.03 2.41
N ALA A 96 13.82 7.74 1.55
CA ALA A 96 12.50 8.26 1.86
C ALA A 96 11.51 7.13 2.17
N MET A 97 11.55 6.02 1.42
CA MET A 97 10.72 4.84 1.68
C MET A 97 11.09 4.17 3.02
N VAL A 98 12.38 4.04 3.35
CA VAL A 98 12.82 3.55 4.66
C VAL A 98 12.30 4.47 5.77
N ALA A 99 12.47 5.79 5.63
CA ALA A 99 11.98 6.74 6.62
C ALA A 99 10.46 6.65 6.83
N ALA A 100 9.69 6.54 5.75
CA ALA A 100 8.23 6.40 5.80
C ALA A 100 7.81 5.09 6.49
N THR A 101 8.45 3.97 6.16
CA THR A 101 8.14 2.66 6.76
C THR A 101 8.51 2.58 8.24
N VAL A 102 9.66 3.15 8.63
CA VAL A 102 10.08 3.23 10.03
C VAL A 102 9.18 4.18 10.81
N MET A 103 8.83 5.34 10.25
CA MET A 103 7.89 6.27 10.88
C MET A 103 6.53 5.60 11.11
N LEU A 104 6.01 4.89 10.11
CA LEU A 104 4.75 4.16 10.24
C LEU A 104 4.85 3.03 11.28
N LEU A 105 5.95 2.27 11.29
CA LEU A 105 6.18 1.20 12.26
C LEU A 105 6.23 1.72 13.70
N VAL A 106 7.08 2.73 13.96
CA VAL A 106 7.21 3.33 15.30
C VAL A 106 5.88 3.92 15.74
N SER A 107 5.19 4.60 14.84
CA SER A 107 3.89 5.18 15.12
C SER A 107 2.81 4.13 15.42
N LEU A 108 2.85 2.98 14.75
CA LEU A 108 1.92 1.89 14.99
C LEU A 108 2.19 1.18 16.32
N VAL A 109 3.46 0.94 16.63
CA VAL A 109 3.90 0.25 17.87
C VAL A 109 3.64 1.13 19.10
N THR A 110 3.82 2.45 18.97
CA THR A 110 3.60 3.42 20.07
C THR A 110 2.21 4.02 20.08
N ARG A 111 1.25 3.41 19.37
CA ARG A 111 -0.13 3.88 19.33
C ARG A 111 -0.84 3.56 20.64
N ASP A 112 -1.44 4.58 21.24
CA ASP A 112 -2.48 4.43 22.27
C ASP A 112 -3.86 4.75 21.64
N PRO A 113 -4.86 3.85 21.73
CA PRO A 113 -6.21 4.12 21.23
C PRO A 113 -6.93 5.27 21.96
N SER A 114 -6.40 5.71 23.11
CA SER A 114 -6.95 6.80 23.94
C SER A 114 -6.32 8.17 23.64
N ASP A 115 -5.42 8.25 22.65
CA ASP A 115 -4.78 9.51 22.27
C ASP A 115 -5.79 10.52 21.69
N PRO A 116 -5.76 11.80 22.14
CA PRO A 116 -6.69 12.83 21.65
C PRO A 116 -6.27 13.31 20.25
N ILE A 117 -6.82 12.67 19.21
CA ILE A 117 -6.58 13.10 17.82
C ILE A 117 -7.61 14.18 17.44
N THR A 118 -7.23 15.44 17.57
CA THR A 118 -8.05 16.57 17.09
C THR A 118 -8.27 16.46 15.58
N THR A 119 -9.43 16.85 15.07
CA THR A 119 -9.70 16.82 13.63
C THR A 119 -8.75 17.76 12.88
N PRO A 120 -8.06 17.31 11.81
CA PRO A 120 -7.10 18.14 11.09
C PRO A 120 -7.79 19.29 10.33
N ALA A 121 -7.01 20.30 9.99
CA ALA A 121 -7.45 21.40 9.14
C ALA A 121 -7.85 20.91 7.74
N TRP A 122 -8.71 21.69 7.07
CA TRP A 122 -9.08 21.47 5.68
C TRP A 122 -7.82 21.56 4.78
N PRO A 123 -7.62 20.68 3.77
CA PRO A 123 -8.56 19.69 3.20
C PRO A 123 -8.42 18.25 3.75
N LEU A 124 -7.47 17.97 4.65
CA LEU A 124 -7.22 16.60 5.13
C LEU A 124 -8.42 15.97 5.83
N ARG A 125 -9.28 16.79 6.44
CA ARG A 125 -10.56 16.33 7.02
C ARG A 125 -11.46 15.61 6.02
N LEU A 126 -11.35 15.93 4.72
CA LEU A 126 -12.14 15.27 3.67
C LEU A 126 -11.68 13.83 3.41
N LEU A 127 -10.41 13.52 3.70
CA LEU A 127 -9.82 12.19 3.51
C LEU A 127 -10.15 11.26 4.66
N TYR A 128 -10.04 11.75 5.90
CA TYR A 128 -10.26 10.93 7.08
C TYR A 128 -10.60 11.79 8.30
N THR A 129 -11.57 11.34 9.09
CA THR A 129 -11.91 11.91 10.39
C THR A 129 -11.69 10.83 11.44
N PRO A 130 -10.79 11.06 12.42
CA PRO A 130 -10.51 10.07 13.46
C PRO A 130 -11.73 9.86 14.34
N ASP A 131 -11.99 8.60 14.69
CA ASP A 131 -13.04 8.21 15.62
C ASP A 131 -12.45 7.87 16.99
N VAL A 132 -13.20 8.18 18.05
CA VAL A 132 -12.76 7.98 19.43
C VAL A 132 -13.27 6.64 19.91
N THR A 133 -12.37 5.65 20.00
CA THR A 133 -12.75 4.26 20.29
C THR A 133 -12.74 3.93 21.79
N HIS A 134 -12.05 4.71 22.62
CA HIS A 134 -11.89 4.48 24.05
C HIS A 134 -12.17 5.73 24.89
N TYR A 135 -12.67 5.51 26.10
CA TYR A 135 -12.89 6.53 27.12
C TYR A 135 -12.38 6.01 28.47
N PRO A 136 -11.66 6.81 29.28
CA PRO A 136 -11.33 8.23 29.13
C PRO A 136 -10.19 8.51 28.13
N LEU A 137 -10.16 9.71 27.57
CA LEU A 137 -9.07 10.15 26.69
C LEU A 137 -7.86 10.58 27.51
N ASN A 138 -6.67 10.42 26.95
CA ASN A 138 -5.46 10.99 27.51
C ASN A 138 -5.46 12.52 27.31
N ASP A 139 -4.82 13.25 28.23
CA ASP A 139 -4.70 14.71 28.14
C ASP A 139 -3.76 15.15 27.00
N THR A 140 -2.80 14.29 26.63
CA THR A 140 -1.78 14.57 25.62
C THR A 140 -1.55 13.35 24.72
N VAL A 141 -1.16 13.59 23.47
CA VAL A 141 -0.77 12.53 22.53
C VAL A 141 0.49 11.81 23.02
N THR A 142 0.40 10.50 23.20
CA THR A 142 1.49 9.66 23.71
C THR A 142 2.37 9.04 22.61
N ASN A 143 1.90 9.05 21.35
CA ASN A 143 2.64 8.52 20.21
C ASN A 143 4.05 9.16 20.06
N ALA A 144 5.07 8.33 19.85
CA ALA A 144 6.45 8.81 19.73
C ALA A 144 6.68 9.72 18.51
N CYS A 145 5.88 9.57 17.45
CA CYS A 145 5.90 10.44 16.28
C CYS A 145 4.95 11.65 16.40
N GLY A 146 4.42 11.91 17.60
CA GLY A 146 3.50 13.00 17.90
C GLY A 146 2.14 12.86 17.21
N TYR A 147 1.47 14.00 17.01
CA TYR A 147 0.12 14.06 16.43
C TYR A 147 0.01 13.41 15.04
N TRP A 148 0.97 13.67 14.15
CA TRP A 148 0.96 13.09 12.80
C TRP A 148 1.15 11.58 12.82
N GLY A 149 1.98 11.07 13.74
CA GLY A 149 2.07 9.64 13.98
C GLY A 149 0.71 9.06 14.36
N ALA A 150 0.13 9.55 15.46
CA ALA A 150 -1.16 9.08 15.95
C ALA A 150 -2.23 9.06 14.84
N TYR A 151 -2.28 10.13 14.03
CA TYR A 151 -3.19 10.26 12.89
C TYR A 151 -2.95 9.22 11.78
N PHE A 152 -1.70 9.01 11.35
CA PHE A 152 -1.42 8.01 10.32
C PHE A 152 -1.68 6.58 10.82
N SER A 153 -1.28 6.28 12.06
CA SER A 153 -1.56 5.00 12.70
C SER A 153 -3.06 4.73 12.78
N SER A 154 -3.86 5.71 13.21
CA SER A 154 -5.32 5.59 13.28
C SER A 154 -5.92 5.32 11.89
N MET A 155 -5.55 6.10 10.88
CA MET A 155 -6.04 5.95 9.51
C MET A 155 -5.73 4.56 8.92
N TRP A 156 -4.51 4.05 9.10
CA TRP A 156 -4.12 2.74 8.54
C TRP A 156 -4.79 1.56 9.24
N ILE A 157 -4.92 1.60 10.56
CA ILE A 157 -5.66 0.56 11.30
C ILE A 157 -7.14 0.58 10.96
N ASP A 158 -7.75 1.75 10.80
CA ASP A 158 -9.16 1.83 10.41
C ASP A 158 -9.36 1.30 8.99
N ALA A 159 -8.46 1.63 8.06
CA ALA A 159 -8.57 1.19 6.68
C ALA A 159 -8.42 -0.34 6.53
N ILE A 160 -7.33 -0.92 7.05
CA ILE A 160 -6.93 -2.31 6.74
C ILE A 160 -6.66 -3.19 7.98
N GLY A 161 -6.73 -2.62 9.19
CA GLY A 161 -6.57 -3.36 10.44
C GLY A 161 -5.19 -4.00 10.61
N ILE A 162 -5.16 -5.23 11.14
CA ILE A 162 -3.93 -5.99 11.43
C ILE A 162 -3.04 -6.18 10.19
N SER A 163 -3.64 -6.18 8.99
CA SER A 163 -2.89 -6.39 7.74
C SER A 163 -1.88 -5.27 7.41
N VAL A 164 -1.94 -4.12 8.12
CA VAL A 164 -0.91 -3.07 8.03
C VAL A 164 0.50 -3.57 8.33
N LEU A 165 0.65 -4.60 9.18
CA LEU A 165 1.96 -5.19 9.47
C LEU A 165 2.60 -5.78 8.22
N VAL A 166 1.81 -6.42 7.35
CA VAL A 166 2.30 -6.94 6.07
C VAL A 166 2.69 -5.80 5.14
N VAL A 167 1.98 -4.68 5.15
CA VAL A 167 2.33 -3.49 4.36
C VAL A 167 3.68 -2.92 4.81
N ILE A 168 3.91 -2.83 6.12
CA ILE A 168 5.20 -2.35 6.66
C ILE A 168 6.34 -3.29 6.26
N ILE A 169 6.14 -4.61 6.38
CA ILE A 169 7.15 -5.61 5.98
C ILE A 169 7.43 -5.53 4.47
N ALA A 170 6.39 -5.49 3.64
CA ALA A 170 6.53 -5.38 2.19
C ALA A 170 7.21 -4.07 1.78
N GLY A 171 6.81 -2.95 2.38
CA GLY A 171 7.42 -1.64 2.15
C GLY A 171 8.90 -1.62 2.56
N GLY A 172 9.23 -2.20 3.73
CA GLY A 172 10.61 -2.33 4.20
C GLY A 172 11.47 -3.20 3.27
N MET A 173 10.95 -4.32 2.79
CA MET A 173 11.65 -5.18 1.82
C MET A 173 11.90 -4.45 0.50
N VAL A 174 10.90 -3.72 -0.02
CA VAL A 174 11.05 -2.93 -1.24
C VAL A 174 12.08 -1.82 -1.04
N ALA A 175 12.02 -1.11 0.09
CA ALA A 175 12.97 -0.06 0.44
C ALA A 175 14.40 -0.61 0.49
N PHE A 176 14.61 -1.73 1.20
CA PHE A 176 15.89 -2.41 1.29
C PHE A 176 16.40 -2.89 -0.09
N ALA A 177 15.52 -3.45 -0.93
CA ALA A 177 15.87 -3.87 -2.29
C ALA A 177 16.28 -2.69 -3.19
N ILE A 178 15.66 -1.52 -3.00
CA ILE A 178 16.03 -0.30 -3.73
C ILE A 178 17.43 0.15 -3.32
N LEU A 179 17.74 0.18 -2.01
CA LEU A 179 19.07 0.55 -1.48
C LEU A 179 20.16 -0.46 -1.83
N GLY A 180 19.83 -1.75 -1.89
CA GLY A 180 20.77 -2.82 -2.26
C GLY A 180 21.16 -2.84 -3.73
N GLY A 181 20.76 -1.86 -4.54
CA GLY A 181 21.07 -1.78 -5.96
C GLY A 181 20.34 -2.80 -6.85
N GLY A 182 19.49 -3.66 -6.28
CA GLY A 182 18.81 -4.75 -7.00
C GLY A 182 17.89 -4.26 -8.12
N ARG A 183 17.98 -4.83 -9.33
CA ARG A 183 17.05 -4.50 -10.41
C ARG A 183 15.71 -5.18 -10.13
N ILE A 184 14.67 -4.40 -9.87
CA ILE A 184 13.32 -4.93 -9.64
C ILE A 184 12.72 -5.32 -10.99
N ASN A 185 12.80 -6.59 -11.33
CA ASN A 185 12.11 -7.13 -12.50
C ASN A 185 10.61 -7.24 -12.18
N ALA A 186 9.74 -6.71 -13.05
CA ALA A 186 8.27 -6.74 -12.95
C ALA A 186 7.66 -6.21 -11.62
N PRO A 187 7.78 -4.91 -11.31
CA PRO A 187 7.26 -4.32 -10.07
C PRO A 187 5.72 -4.36 -9.98
N VAL A 188 5.02 -4.20 -11.11
CA VAL A 188 3.56 -4.16 -11.16
C VAL A 188 2.96 -5.47 -10.64
N LEU A 189 3.50 -6.60 -11.08
CA LEU A 189 2.92 -7.90 -10.78
C LEU A 189 3.18 -8.35 -9.34
N ARG A 190 4.36 -8.00 -8.80
CA ARG A 190 4.65 -8.15 -7.36
C ARG A 190 3.75 -7.29 -6.49
N SER A 191 3.50 -6.05 -6.90
CA SER A 191 2.56 -5.18 -6.17
C SER A 191 1.14 -5.71 -6.19
N LEU A 192 0.71 -6.35 -7.28
CA LEU A 192 -0.59 -7.00 -7.38
C LEU A 192 -0.68 -8.17 -6.39
N GLY A 193 0.31 -9.07 -6.35
CA GLY A 193 0.39 -10.14 -5.37
C GLY A 193 0.31 -9.62 -3.93
N ALA A 194 1.07 -8.56 -3.61
CA ALA A 194 1.05 -7.94 -2.29
C ALA A 194 -0.34 -7.37 -1.93
N THR A 195 -1.03 -6.70 -2.86
CA THR A 195 -2.39 -6.20 -2.61
C THR A 195 -3.39 -7.32 -2.36
N VAL A 196 -3.27 -8.45 -3.07
CA VAL A 196 -4.11 -9.64 -2.86
C VAL A 196 -3.85 -10.25 -1.48
N ILE A 197 -2.59 -10.32 -1.03
CA ILE A 197 -2.25 -10.78 0.34
C ILE A 197 -2.88 -9.87 1.39
N VAL A 198 -2.77 -8.54 1.23
CA VAL A 198 -3.36 -7.57 2.17
C VAL A 198 -4.87 -7.72 2.24
N LEU A 199 -5.55 -7.85 1.10
CA LEU A 199 -6.99 -8.05 1.03
C LEU A 199 -7.41 -9.38 1.69
N ALA A 200 -6.71 -10.47 1.40
CA ALA A 200 -7.00 -11.79 1.98
C ALA A 200 -6.78 -11.78 3.50
N LEU A 201 -5.68 -11.18 3.98
CA LEU A 201 -5.35 -11.14 5.40
C LEU A 201 -6.27 -10.21 6.19
N SER A 202 -6.63 -9.06 5.61
CA SER A 202 -7.62 -8.13 6.19
C SER A 202 -8.99 -8.81 6.31
N THR A 203 -9.42 -9.56 5.29
CA THR A 203 -10.67 -10.33 5.33
C THR A 203 -10.59 -11.45 6.37
N ALA A 204 -9.51 -12.24 6.38
CA ALA A 204 -9.31 -13.31 7.35
C ALA A 204 -9.28 -12.79 8.80
N ALA A 205 -8.68 -11.62 9.05
CA ALA A 205 -8.68 -10.99 10.37
C ALA A 205 -10.09 -10.60 10.83
N CYS A 206 -11.00 -10.28 9.91
CA CYS A 206 -12.40 -9.97 10.24
C CYS A 206 -13.26 -11.24 10.45
N LEU A 207 -12.93 -12.35 9.77
CA LEU A 207 -13.57 -13.66 10.01
C LEU A 207 -13.12 -14.30 11.33
N ALA A 208 -11.91 -13.96 11.79
CA ALA A 208 -11.40 -14.46 13.06
C ALA A 208 -12.21 -13.88 14.24
N PRO A 209 -12.53 -14.68 15.27
CA PRO A 209 -13.24 -14.21 16.45
C PRO A 209 -12.39 -13.31 17.36
N ILE A 210 -11.18 -12.93 16.93
CA ILE A 210 -10.22 -12.15 17.70
C ILE A 210 -10.59 -10.67 17.57
N ARG A 211 -10.92 -10.04 18.70
CA ARG A 211 -11.16 -8.60 18.80
C ARG A 211 -10.12 -8.01 19.75
N PRO A 212 -9.00 -7.48 19.23
CA PRO A 212 -8.03 -6.81 20.07
C PRO A 212 -8.61 -5.48 20.57
N ASP A 213 -8.34 -5.15 21.82
CA ASP A 213 -8.75 -3.87 22.40
C ASP A 213 -8.07 -2.71 21.67
N GLY A 214 -8.83 -1.66 21.34
CA GLY A 214 -8.31 -0.47 20.65
C GLY A 214 -8.36 -0.52 19.12
N PHE A 215 -8.98 -1.58 18.57
CA PHE A 215 -9.30 -1.70 17.15
C PHE A 215 -10.70 -1.14 16.84
N PRO A 216 -10.95 -0.73 15.59
CA PRO A 216 -12.23 -0.14 15.19
C PRO A 216 -13.39 -1.12 15.41
N ALA A 217 -14.58 -0.57 15.70
CA ALA A 217 -15.78 -1.36 16.03
C ALA A 217 -16.18 -2.38 14.95
N VAL A 218 -15.77 -2.11 13.69
CA VAL A 218 -16.03 -2.98 12.53
C VAL A 218 -15.23 -4.28 12.54
N GLY A 219 -14.20 -4.41 13.38
CA GLY A 219 -13.40 -5.63 13.55
C GLY A 219 -11.91 -5.45 13.29
N ALA A 220 -11.14 -6.51 13.58
CA ALA A 220 -9.67 -6.49 13.50
C ALA A 220 -9.10 -6.33 12.08
N GLY A 221 -9.93 -6.55 11.05
CA GLY A 221 -9.59 -6.36 9.63
C GLY A 221 -9.76 -4.93 9.11
N GLY A 222 -10.26 -3.99 9.92
CA GLY A 222 -10.62 -2.65 9.48
C GLY A 222 -11.82 -2.65 8.51
N TYR A 223 -12.09 -1.50 7.89
CA TYR A 223 -13.20 -1.34 6.94
C TYR A 223 -13.05 -2.22 5.70
N LEU A 224 -11.84 -2.41 5.18
CA LEU A 224 -11.59 -3.26 4.02
C LEU A 224 -11.94 -4.73 4.29
N GLY A 225 -11.53 -5.24 5.46
CA GLY A 225 -11.81 -6.63 5.86
C GLY A 225 -13.28 -6.84 6.21
N ALA A 226 -13.94 -5.85 6.82
CA ALA A 226 -15.36 -5.86 7.07
C ALA A 226 -16.16 -6.01 5.77
N MET A 227 -15.86 -5.18 4.76
CA MET A 227 -16.47 -5.27 3.42
C MET A 227 -16.28 -6.67 2.79
N GLY A 228 -15.06 -7.20 2.80
CA GLY A 228 -14.76 -8.52 2.25
C GLY A 228 -15.50 -9.64 2.99
N SER A 229 -15.52 -9.59 4.32
CA SER A 229 -16.14 -10.63 5.14
C SER A 229 -17.66 -10.66 5.02
N ILE A 230 -18.31 -9.50 4.92
CA ILE A 230 -19.75 -9.38 4.68
C ILE A 230 -20.08 -9.94 3.31
N PHE A 231 -19.34 -9.54 2.27
CA PHE A 231 -19.55 -10.02 0.90
C PHE A 231 -19.43 -11.56 0.80
N LEU A 232 -18.45 -12.15 1.49
CA LEU A 232 -18.29 -13.61 1.52
C LEU A 232 -19.44 -14.30 2.27
N GLN A 233 -19.89 -13.74 3.40
CA GLN A 233 -20.96 -14.33 4.21
C GLN A 233 -22.34 -14.20 3.56
N GLU A 234 -22.55 -13.23 2.68
CA GLU A 234 -23.78 -13.10 1.89
C GLU A 234 -23.93 -14.22 0.85
N HIS A 235 -22.81 -14.74 0.32
CA HIS A 235 -22.81 -15.75 -0.74
C HIS A 235 -22.47 -17.16 -0.25
N PHE A 236 -21.72 -17.28 0.85
CA PHE A 236 -21.20 -18.55 1.36
C PHE A 236 -21.42 -18.68 2.87
N ALA A 237 -21.52 -19.93 3.33
CA ALA A 237 -21.43 -20.22 4.75
C ALA A 237 -20.03 -19.91 5.30
N LEU A 238 -19.93 -19.68 6.61
CA LEU A 238 -18.68 -19.33 7.29
C LEU A 238 -17.49 -20.25 6.94
N PRO A 239 -17.62 -21.60 6.86
CA PRO A 239 -16.51 -22.46 6.47
C PRO A 239 -16.05 -22.23 5.01
N GLY A 240 -16.97 -21.96 4.09
CA GLY A 240 -16.65 -21.66 2.70
C GLY A 240 -15.89 -20.35 2.54
N ALA A 241 -16.24 -19.36 3.36
CA ALA A 241 -15.53 -18.08 3.41
C ALA A 241 -14.07 -18.24 3.88
N TRP A 242 -13.79 -19.13 4.85
CA TRP A 242 -12.43 -19.49 5.25
C TRP A 242 -11.64 -20.18 4.13
N ILE A 243 -12.26 -21.11 3.41
CA ILE A 243 -11.57 -21.80 2.30
C ILE A 243 -11.19 -20.80 1.21
N LEU A 244 -12.12 -19.92 0.80
CA LEU A 244 -11.85 -18.91 -0.23
C LEU A 244 -10.81 -17.87 0.21
N THR A 245 -10.86 -17.39 1.45
CA THR A 245 -9.86 -16.44 1.94
C THR A 245 -8.46 -17.06 1.96
N LEU A 246 -8.34 -18.32 2.38
CA LEU A 246 -7.06 -19.04 2.37
C LEU A 246 -6.55 -19.33 0.95
N THR A 247 -7.41 -19.69 0.00
CA THR A 247 -6.97 -19.89 -1.39
C THR A 247 -6.51 -18.59 -2.03
N VAL A 248 -7.22 -17.48 -1.81
CA VAL A 248 -6.81 -16.15 -2.28
C VAL A 248 -5.48 -15.72 -1.64
N LEU A 249 -5.28 -16.02 -0.34
CA LEU A 249 -4.01 -15.76 0.34
C LEU A 249 -2.85 -16.55 -0.29
N ILE A 250 -3.06 -17.84 -0.57
CA ILE A 250 -2.06 -18.70 -1.23
C ILE A 250 -1.76 -18.17 -2.63
N ILE A 251 -2.78 -17.80 -3.42
CA ILE A 251 -2.60 -17.22 -4.75
C ILE A 251 -1.78 -15.93 -4.67
N GLY A 252 -2.05 -15.06 -3.69
CA GLY A 252 -1.28 -13.83 -3.47
C GLY A 252 0.18 -14.09 -3.11
N MET A 253 0.46 -15.05 -2.22
CA MET A 253 1.82 -15.48 -1.88
C MET A 253 2.55 -16.07 -3.09
N LEU A 254 1.85 -16.88 -3.89
CA LEU A 254 2.40 -17.48 -5.10
C LEU A 254 2.73 -16.39 -6.14
N LEU A 255 1.81 -15.45 -6.41
CA LEU A 255 2.07 -14.32 -7.32
C LEU A 255 3.27 -13.47 -6.90
N THR A 256 3.45 -13.31 -5.58
CA THR A 256 4.57 -12.55 -5.03
C THR A 256 5.90 -13.30 -5.20
N THR A 257 5.88 -14.63 -5.20
CA THR A 257 7.07 -15.50 -5.19
C THR A 257 7.46 -16.06 -6.57
N ASP A 258 6.49 -16.48 -7.39
CA ASP A 258 6.71 -17.27 -8.62
C ASP A 258 7.47 -16.48 -9.70
N TYR A 259 7.29 -15.15 -9.74
CA TYR A 259 8.11 -14.27 -10.59
C TYR A 259 9.54 -14.06 -10.11
N ALA A 260 9.87 -14.45 -8.88
CA ALA A 260 11.27 -14.49 -8.42
C ALA A 260 12.00 -15.72 -8.98
N LEU A 261 11.31 -16.84 -9.18
CA LEU A 261 11.91 -18.10 -9.62
C LEU A 261 12.10 -18.16 -11.15
N TRP A 262 11.15 -17.64 -11.93
CA TRP A 262 11.22 -17.69 -13.39
C TRP A 262 12.12 -16.62 -14.04
N TYR A 263 12.53 -15.60 -13.29
CA TYR A 263 13.27 -14.45 -13.83
C TYR A 263 14.60 -14.16 -13.09
N ALA A 264 15.07 -15.08 -12.25
CA ALA A 264 16.39 -15.11 -11.64
C ALA A 264 17.27 -16.15 -12.34
#